data_AF-A0A9P4QJI6-F1
#
_entry.id   AF-A0A9P4QJI6-F1
#
_cell.length_a   1.000
_cell.length_b   1.000
_cell.length_c   1.000
_cell.angle_alpha   90.00
_cell.angle_beta   90.00
_cell.angle_gamma   90.00
#
_symmetry.space_group_name_H-M   'P 1'
#
loop_
_entity.id
_entity.type
_entity.pdbx_description
1 polymer ?
#
loop_
_entity_poly.entity_id
_entity_poly.type
_entity_poly.pdbx_seq_one_letter_code
_entity_poly.pdbx_strand_id
1 'polypeptide(L)'
;MPVQTRSNGVAVNGTPRAPATEDHELEQEEITDENIFLFIPNLIGYGRVVLALASLYFMPLHPRRCSFLYSISCLLDALDGYAAREFKQSTRFGAVLDMITDRCTTTCLLVFLSTAKPAYSWLFQMLISLDFASHYIHMYATLAMGGQGQSHKSVSASRSWIMNLYYSSKTVLFIACALNELFFIALYLLCFSSPLITPALLPTGNEKGASSLQPGSPAQPAPSLIYTSPFTAGAMEMARANKMDSAIPWTLCAISLPVMLFKQYVNIVQLVKASQWLAEGDRRDRAKAIREKRL
;
A
#
# COMPACT_ATOMS: atom_id res chain seq x y z
N MET A 1 91.45 -42.11 43.02
CA MET A 1 90.87 -41.14 43.98
C MET A 1 89.78 -40.32 43.25
N PRO A 2 88.69 -39.91 43.92
CA PRO A 2 87.32 -40.35 43.56
C PRO A 2 86.29 -39.23 43.22
N VAL A 3 85.04 -39.63 42.90
CA VAL A 3 83.70 -38.95 43.08
C VAL A 3 83.29 -37.85 42.04
N GLN A 4 82.28 -38.10 41.16
CA GLN A 4 80.84 -37.63 41.15
C GLN A 4 80.68 -36.08 41.05
N THR A 5 79.80 -35.41 40.27
CA THR A 5 78.35 -35.58 39.95
C THR A 5 77.87 -34.48 38.95
N ARG A 6 76.81 -34.76 38.15
CA ARG A 6 75.66 -33.93 37.64
C ARG A 6 75.83 -32.43 37.27
N SER A 7 75.01 -31.77 36.45
CA SER A 7 74.12 -32.01 35.30
C SER A 7 73.59 -30.63 34.85
N ASN A 8 73.04 -30.56 33.63
CA ASN A 8 72.06 -29.59 33.10
C ASN A 8 72.51 -28.26 32.48
N GLY A 9 72.21 -28.14 31.17
CA GLY A 9 71.31 -27.10 30.67
C GLY A 9 71.96 -25.88 30.01
N VAL A 10 72.22 -25.95 28.70
CA VAL A 10 72.36 -24.75 27.86
C VAL A 10 71.08 -24.60 27.03
N ALA A 11 70.28 -23.60 27.39
CA ALA A 11 69.10 -23.19 26.65
C ALA A 11 69.53 -22.42 25.38
N VAL A 12 69.07 -22.89 24.22
CA VAL A 12 69.15 -22.14 22.96
C VAL A 12 67.96 -21.18 22.94
N ASN A 13 68.24 -19.87 22.85
CA ASN A 13 67.25 -18.82 22.72
C ASN A 13 66.41 -19.00 21.45
N GLY A 14 65.20 -19.54 21.59
CA GLY A 14 64.13 -19.40 20.62
C GLY A 14 63.26 -18.21 20.99
N THR A 15 63.38 -17.09 20.25
CA THR A 15 62.36 -16.05 20.26
C THR A 15 61.22 -16.47 19.34
N PRO A 16 59.98 -16.65 19.83
CA PRO A 16 58.83 -16.90 18.99
C PRO A 16 58.57 -15.66 18.13
N ARG A 17 58.52 -15.86 16.81
CA ARG A 17 58.03 -14.87 15.85
C ARG A 17 56.56 -14.59 16.23
N ALA A 18 56.30 -13.41 16.78
CA ALA A 18 54.94 -12.95 17.05
C ALA A 18 54.11 -13.07 15.77
N PRO A 19 52.84 -13.50 15.86
CA PRO A 19 51.97 -13.54 14.69
C PRO A 19 51.84 -12.12 14.16
N ALA A 20 51.87 -11.98 12.84
CA ALA A 20 51.43 -10.79 12.16
C ALA A 20 50.03 -10.47 12.72
N THR A 21 49.94 -9.39 13.49
CA THR A 21 48.69 -8.64 13.58
C THR A 21 48.47 -8.13 12.16
N GLU A 22 47.80 -8.95 11.36
CA GLU A 22 47.01 -8.43 10.26
C GLU A 22 46.08 -7.42 10.93
N ASP A 23 46.43 -6.15 10.75
CA ASP A 23 45.60 -5.04 11.11
C ASP A 23 44.27 -5.25 10.39
N HIS A 24 43.31 -5.83 11.11
CA HIS A 24 41.89 -5.67 10.84
C HIS A 24 41.55 -4.20 11.13
N GLU A 25 42.15 -3.29 10.36
CA GLU A 25 41.51 -2.05 9.95
C GLU A 25 40.37 -2.50 9.03
N LEU A 26 39.30 -2.97 9.67
CA LEU A 26 37.97 -2.85 9.11
C LEU A 26 37.87 -1.40 8.69
N GLU A 27 37.88 -1.16 7.38
CA GLU A 27 37.38 0.08 6.78
C GLU A 27 36.04 0.35 7.49
N GLN A 28 36.08 1.23 8.49
CA GLN A 28 34.88 1.89 8.97
C GLN A 28 34.46 2.70 7.76
N GLU A 29 33.58 2.14 6.92
CA GLU A 29 32.85 2.90 5.93
C GLU A 29 32.44 4.19 6.63
N GLU A 30 32.94 5.31 6.11
CA GLU A 30 32.61 6.64 6.60
C GLU A 30 31.08 6.75 6.49
N ILE A 31 30.37 6.48 7.60
CA ILE A 31 28.93 6.63 7.69
C ILE A 31 28.73 8.13 7.52
N THR A 32 28.45 8.56 6.30
CA THR A 32 28.07 9.95 6.06
C THR A 32 26.85 10.21 6.92
N ASP A 33 26.87 11.29 7.71
CA ASP A 33 25.75 11.76 8.55
C ASP A 33 24.61 12.32 7.65
N GLU A 34 24.27 11.59 6.59
CA GLU A 34 23.25 11.94 5.64
C GLU A 34 21.88 11.65 6.26
N ASN A 35 21.10 12.71 6.44
CA ASN A 35 19.76 12.56 6.96
C ASN A 35 18.83 12.01 5.85
N ILE A 36 18.68 10.68 5.83
CA ILE A 36 17.83 9.94 4.88
C ILE A 36 16.39 10.48 4.88
N PHE A 37 15.88 10.96 6.02
CA PHE A 37 14.53 11.53 6.12
C PHE A 37 14.35 12.80 5.26
N LEU A 38 15.44 13.53 5.01
CA LEU A 38 15.43 14.78 4.24
C LEU A 38 15.80 14.59 2.76
N PHE A 39 15.81 13.34 2.27
CA PHE A 39 15.98 13.08 0.84
C PHE A 39 14.79 13.60 0.04
N ILE A 40 15.06 14.19 -1.12
CA ILE A 40 14.05 14.77 -2.03
C ILE A 40 12.84 13.84 -2.25
N PRO A 41 13.01 12.54 -2.58
CA PRO A 41 11.87 11.63 -2.71
C PRO A 41 11.04 11.49 -1.42
N ASN A 42 11.66 11.50 -0.24
CA ASN A 42 10.95 11.41 1.03
C ASN A 42 10.18 12.70 1.36
N LEU A 43 10.72 13.88 1.00
CA LEU A 43 9.99 15.14 1.11
C LEU A 43 8.74 15.15 0.22
N ILE A 44 8.85 14.64 -1.01
CA ILE A 44 7.70 14.48 -1.90
C ILE A 44 6.69 13.50 -1.28
N GLY A 45 7.17 12.39 -0.71
CA GLY A 45 6.34 11.44 0.04
C GLY A 45 5.58 12.08 1.21
N TYR A 46 6.22 12.94 2.00
CA TYR A 46 5.52 13.69 3.05
C TYR A 46 4.48 14.65 2.49
N GLY A 47 4.79 15.33 1.38
CA GLY A 47 3.84 16.15 0.63
C GLY A 47 2.61 15.36 0.18
N ARG A 48 2.80 14.12 -0.29
CA ARG A 48 1.71 13.18 -0.63
C ARG A 48 0.85 12.88 0.59
N VAL A 49 1.44 12.55 1.73
CA VAL A 49 0.69 12.30 2.96
C VAL A 49 -0.18 13.51 3.33
N VAL A 50 0.37 14.73 3.25
CA VAL A 50 -0.40 15.96 3.54
C VAL A 50 -1.54 16.17 2.55
N LEU A 51 -1.30 15.96 1.24
CA LEU A 51 -2.33 16.07 0.21
C LEU A 51 -3.41 15.00 0.36
N ALA A 52 -3.04 13.77 0.69
CA ALA A 52 -3.96 12.69 1.00
C ALA A 52 -4.85 13.08 2.20
N LEU A 53 -4.26 13.53 3.31
CA LEU A 53 -5.02 13.99 4.48
C LEU A 53 -5.96 15.17 4.15
N ALA A 54 -5.48 16.14 3.36
CA ALA A 54 -6.31 17.24 2.89
C ALA A 54 -7.47 16.74 2.02
N SER A 55 -7.24 15.74 1.15
CA SER A 55 -8.30 15.12 0.37
C SER A 55 -9.35 14.44 1.26
N LEU A 56 -8.93 13.73 2.32
CA LEU A 56 -9.84 13.10 3.29
C LEU A 56 -10.69 14.13 4.04
N TYR A 57 -10.10 15.28 4.39
CA TYR A 57 -10.84 16.37 5.02
C TYR A 57 -11.94 16.92 4.11
N PHE A 58 -11.67 17.09 2.81
CA PHE A 58 -12.66 17.56 1.85
C PHE A 58 -13.61 16.48 1.32
N MET A 59 -13.35 15.21 1.62
CA MET A 59 -14.08 14.05 1.10
C MET A 59 -15.60 14.10 1.36
N PRO A 60 -16.11 14.48 2.55
CA PRO A 60 -17.56 14.59 2.74
C PRO A 60 -18.15 15.92 2.23
N LEU A 61 -17.34 16.98 2.09
CA LEU A 61 -17.82 18.35 1.89
C LEU A 61 -17.77 18.82 0.43
N HIS A 62 -16.71 18.48 -0.29
CA HIS A 62 -16.40 19.03 -1.60
C HIS A 62 -15.79 17.96 -2.52
N PRO A 63 -16.62 17.12 -3.19
CA PRO A 63 -16.13 15.97 -3.95
C PRO A 63 -15.17 16.34 -5.08
N ARG A 64 -15.38 17.47 -5.76
CA ARG A 64 -14.46 17.96 -6.80
C ARG A 64 -13.07 18.31 -6.25
N ARG A 65 -13.01 18.97 -5.09
CA ARG A 65 -11.74 19.35 -4.44
C ARG A 65 -11.03 18.11 -3.88
N CYS A 66 -11.80 17.20 -3.27
CA CYS A 66 -11.29 15.91 -2.81
C CYS A 66 -10.62 15.14 -3.95
N SER A 67 -11.36 14.89 -5.04
CA SER A 67 -10.81 14.14 -6.19
C SER A 67 -9.60 14.83 -6.81
N PHE A 68 -9.60 16.17 -6.91
CA PHE A 68 -8.44 16.90 -7.42
C PHE A 68 -7.18 16.73 -6.55
N LEU A 69 -7.30 16.93 -5.24
CA LEU A 69 -6.18 16.76 -4.29
C LEU A 69 -5.69 15.31 -4.25
N TYR A 70 -6.64 14.36 -4.25
CA TYR A 70 -6.34 12.92 -4.31
C TYR A 70 -5.57 12.57 -5.59
N SER A 71 -6.03 13.05 -6.76
CA SER A 71 -5.33 12.82 -8.03
C SER A 71 -3.93 13.41 -8.05
N ILE A 72 -3.71 14.60 -7.47
CA ILE A 72 -2.36 15.16 -7.34
C ILE A 72 -1.48 14.27 -6.45
N SER A 73 -2.01 13.80 -5.32
CA SER A 73 -1.30 12.87 -4.43
C SER A 73 -0.87 11.58 -5.15
N CYS A 74 -1.76 11.02 -5.97
CA CYS A 74 -1.43 9.84 -6.80
C CYS A 74 -0.44 10.13 -7.92
N LEU A 75 -0.41 11.35 -8.47
CA LEU A 75 0.59 11.71 -9.51
C LEU A 75 1.98 11.92 -8.91
N LEU A 76 2.05 12.44 -7.68
CA LEU A 76 3.31 12.63 -6.98
C LEU A 76 4.02 11.31 -6.63
N ASP A 77 3.28 10.20 -6.59
CA ASP A 77 3.83 8.83 -6.46
C ASP A 77 4.88 8.51 -7.54
N ALA A 78 4.53 8.74 -8.80
CA ALA A 78 5.47 8.53 -9.88
C ALA A 78 6.67 9.49 -9.81
N LEU A 79 6.45 10.69 -9.26
CA LEU A 79 7.47 11.72 -9.16
C LEU A 79 8.48 11.44 -8.04
N ASP A 80 8.08 10.91 -6.89
CA ASP A 80 9.06 10.52 -5.86
C ASP A 80 9.89 9.31 -6.30
N GLY A 81 9.29 8.32 -6.97
CA GLY A 81 10.01 7.18 -7.51
C GLY A 81 10.94 7.56 -8.67
N TYR A 82 10.59 8.59 -9.44
CA TYR A 82 11.47 9.18 -10.45
C TYR A 82 12.63 9.94 -9.79
N ALA A 83 12.35 10.82 -8.83
CA ALA A 83 13.34 11.59 -8.09
C ALA A 83 14.33 10.68 -7.34
N ALA A 84 13.86 9.61 -6.70
CA ALA A 84 14.71 8.64 -6.00
C ALA A 84 15.75 7.97 -6.91
N ARG A 85 15.47 7.84 -8.21
CA ARG A 85 16.37 7.24 -9.19
C ARG A 85 17.30 8.27 -9.81
N GLU A 86 16.77 9.43 -10.17
CA GLU A 86 17.54 10.52 -10.77
C GLU A 86 18.61 11.04 -9.79
N PHE A 87 18.22 11.27 -8.53
CA PHE A 87 19.14 11.73 -7.48
C PHE A 87 19.91 10.60 -6.79
N LYS A 88 19.72 9.33 -7.20
CA LYS A 88 20.29 8.13 -6.56
C LYS A 88 20.01 8.02 -5.04
N GLN A 89 18.93 8.65 -4.58
CA GLN A 89 18.47 8.69 -3.19
C GLN A 89 17.44 7.60 -2.86
N SER A 90 17.58 6.41 -3.48
CA SER A 90 16.65 5.30 -3.27
C SER A 90 16.94 4.60 -1.94
N THR A 91 15.97 4.63 -1.01
CA THR A 91 16.12 4.08 0.34
C THR A 91 15.04 3.05 0.67
N ARG A 92 15.35 2.11 1.57
CA ARG A 92 14.35 1.15 2.09
C ARG A 92 13.21 1.86 2.82
N PHE A 93 13.55 2.91 3.57
CA PHE A 93 12.56 3.75 4.26
C PHE A 93 11.60 4.39 3.27
N GLY A 94 12.10 5.06 2.22
CA GLY A 94 11.27 5.70 1.21
C GLY A 94 10.35 4.71 0.49
N ALA A 95 10.85 3.52 0.13
CA ALA A 95 10.03 2.49 -0.50
C ALA A 95 8.90 1.97 0.40
N VAL A 96 9.14 1.85 1.72
CA VAL A 96 8.10 1.46 2.68
C VAL A 96 7.11 2.60 2.92
N LEU A 97 7.59 3.84 3.04
CA LEU A 97 6.76 5.03 3.19
C LEU A 97 5.79 5.21 2.02
N ASP A 98 6.30 5.06 0.79
CA ASP A 98 5.52 5.08 -0.43
C ASP A 98 4.40 4.03 -0.41
N MET A 99 4.79 2.75 -0.23
CA MET A 99 3.83 1.64 -0.17
C MET A 99 2.74 1.85 0.88
N ILE A 100 3.10 2.30 2.09
CA ILE A 100 2.13 2.53 3.17
C ILE A 100 1.19 3.69 2.80
N THR A 101 1.72 4.79 2.27
CA THR A 101 0.95 5.99 1.93
C THR A 101 -0.13 5.68 0.90
N ASP A 102 0.22 4.93 -0.14
CA ASP A 102 -0.72 4.44 -1.14
C ASP A 102 -1.86 3.64 -0.50
N ARG A 103 -1.51 2.64 0.32
CA ARG A 103 -2.50 1.75 0.94
C ARG A 103 -3.43 2.49 1.89
N CYS A 104 -2.89 3.38 2.71
CA CYS A 104 -3.68 4.22 3.61
C CYS A 104 -4.68 5.08 2.82
N THR A 105 -4.21 5.71 1.74
CA THR A 105 -5.03 6.62 0.92
C THR A 105 -6.19 5.89 0.24
N THR A 106 -5.92 4.77 -0.45
CA THR A 106 -6.97 3.95 -1.09
C THR A 106 -7.91 3.36 -0.05
N THR A 107 -7.41 2.91 1.10
CA THR A 107 -8.23 2.35 2.19
C THR A 107 -9.22 3.39 2.74
N CYS A 108 -8.77 4.61 3.01
CA CYS A 108 -9.65 5.66 3.50
C CYS A 108 -10.78 5.97 2.51
N LEU A 109 -10.47 5.98 1.20
CA LEU A 109 -11.47 6.13 0.15
C LEU A 109 -12.49 4.96 0.13
N LEU A 110 -12.02 3.72 0.24
CA LEU A 110 -12.87 2.53 0.30
C LEU A 110 -13.75 2.47 1.56
N VAL A 111 -13.22 2.92 2.70
CA VAL A 111 -13.98 3.03 3.95
C VAL A 111 -15.10 4.06 3.80
N PHE A 112 -14.82 5.21 3.19
CA PHE A 112 -15.85 6.20 2.87
C PHE A 112 -16.93 5.60 1.95
N LEU A 113 -16.52 4.92 0.87
CA LEU A 113 -17.43 4.24 -0.04
C LEU A 113 -18.30 3.19 0.67
N SER A 114 -17.73 2.46 1.63
CA SER A 114 -18.47 1.48 2.43
C SER A 114 -19.57 2.11 3.30
N THR A 115 -19.32 3.34 3.77
CA THR A 115 -20.29 4.13 4.55
C THR A 115 -21.34 4.77 3.64
N ALA A 116 -20.92 5.25 2.47
CA ALA A 116 -21.81 5.85 1.48
C ALA A 116 -22.75 4.82 0.83
N LYS A 117 -22.31 3.56 0.67
CA LYS A 117 -23.09 2.46 0.11
C LYS A 117 -23.01 1.21 0.99
N PRO A 118 -23.75 1.18 2.13
CA PRO A 118 -23.71 0.06 3.08
C PRO A 118 -24.04 -1.30 2.47
N ALA A 119 -24.88 -1.35 1.43
CA ALA A 119 -25.24 -2.59 0.73
C ALA A 119 -24.04 -3.33 0.11
N TYR A 120 -22.98 -2.60 -0.26
CA TYR A 120 -21.75 -3.17 -0.83
C TYR A 120 -20.57 -3.09 0.15
N SER A 121 -20.82 -2.78 1.42
CA SER A 121 -19.76 -2.62 2.45
C SER A 121 -18.88 -3.87 2.59
N TRP A 122 -19.48 -5.06 2.51
CA TRP A 122 -18.76 -6.33 2.55
C TRP A 122 -17.74 -6.47 1.41
N LEU A 123 -18.05 -5.95 0.20
CA LEU A 123 -17.15 -5.99 -0.95
C LEU A 123 -15.94 -5.07 -0.72
N PHE A 124 -16.17 -3.85 -0.23
CA PHE A 124 -15.07 -2.93 0.08
C PHE A 124 -14.18 -3.45 1.22
N GLN A 125 -14.77 -4.06 2.25
CA GLN A 125 -14.01 -4.70 3.33
C GLN A 125 -13.14 -5.86 2.82
N MET A 126 -13.68 -6.68 1.90
CA MET A 126 -12.89 -7.73 1.23
C MET A 126 -11.74 -7.15 0.41
N LEU A 127 -11.98 -6.08 -0.36
CA LEU A 127 -10.94 -5.42 -1.17
C LEU A 127 -9.81 -4.88 -0.29
N ILE A 128 -10.15 -4.17 0.80
CA ILE A 128 -9.18 -3.68 1.78
C ILE A 128 -8.36 -4.84 2.36
N SER A 129 -9.05 -5.90 2.80
CA SER A 129 -8.40 -7.06 3.43
C SER A 129 -7.43 -7.76 2.48
N LEU A 130 -7.84 -7.95 1.22
CA LEU A 130 -7.02 -8.58 0.18
C LEU A 130 -5.78 -7.74 -0.14
N ASP A 131 -5.95 -6.43 -0.29
CA ASP A 131 -4.87 -5.52 -0.64
C ASP A 131 -3.81 -5.46 0.47
N PHE A 132 -4.23 -5.30 1.74
CA PHE A 132 -3.31 -5.36 2.89
C PHE A 132 -2.63 -6.73 3.01
N ALA A 133 -3.37 -7.83 2.97
CA ALA A 133 -2.80 -9.17 3.14
C ALA A 133 -1.76 -9.48 2.06
N SER A 134 -2.08 -9.18 0.79
CA SER A 134 -1.20 -9.45 -0.35
C SER A 134 0.10 -8.64 -0.29
N HIS A 135 0.04 -7.35 0.07
CA HIS A 135 1.22 -6.50 0.20
C HIS A 135 2.03 -6.82 1.45
N TYR A 136 1.38 -7.07 2.58
CA TYR A 136 2.06 -7.37 3.84
C TYR A 136 2.87 -8.66 3.76
N ILE A 137 2.27 -9.74 3.28
CA ILE A 137 2.97 -11.03 3.10
C ILE A 137 4.06 -10.90 2.03
N HIS A 138 3.82 -10.17 0.94
CA HIS A 138 4.84 -9.96 -0.09
C HIS A 138 6.05 -9.17 0.43
N MET A 139 5.81 -8.09 1.18
CA MET A 139 6.87 -7.30 1.80
C MET A 139 7.65 -8.15 2.81
N TYR A 140 6.95 -8.86 3.70
CA TYR A 140 7.57 -9.72 4.69
C TYR A 140 8.41 -10.84 4.04
N ALA A 141 7.86 -11.53 3.03
CA ALA A 141 8.59 -12.55 2.28
C ALA A 141 9.84 -11.97 1.62
N THR A 142 9.75 -10.78 1.02
CA THR A 142 10.91 -10.11 0.40
C THR A 142 11.99 -9.75 1.42
N LEU A 143 11.61 -9.31 2.62
CA LEU A 143 12.57 -8.96 3.68
C LEU A 143 13.19 -10.20 4.33
N ALA A 144 12.37 -11.19 4.69
CA ALA A 144 12.81 -12.42 5.34
C ALA A 144 13.68 -13.29 4.40
N MET A 145 13.26 -13.42 3.15
CA MET A 145 13.95 -14.25 2.15
C MET A 145 15.03 -13.50 1.39
N GLY A 146 14.99 -12.16 1.35
CA GLY A 146 15.96 -11.34 0.61
C GLY A 146 17.35 -11.27 1.24
N GLY A 147 17.47 -11.52 2.56
CA GLY A 147 18.75 -11.63 3.26
C GLY A 147 19.38 -13.03 3.17
N GLN A 148 18.59 -14.06 2.86
CA GLN A 148 19.06 -15.42 2.67
C GLN A 148 19.51 -15.60 1.21
N GLY A 149 20.77 -15.27 0.91
CA GLY A 149 21.35 -15.32 -0.43
C GLY A 149 20.85 -16.48 -1.31
N GLN A 150 19.83 -16.21 -2.12
CA GLN A 150 19.32 -17.16 -3.10
C GLN A 150 20.16 -17.00 -4.36
N SER A 151 21.16 -17.86 -4.47
CA SER A 151 21.77 -18.21 -5.75
C SER A 151 20.64 -18.46 -6.77
N HIS A 152 20.68 -17.71 -7.86
CA HIS A 152 19.75 -17.75 -8.99
C HIS A 152 19.47 -19.19 -9.47
N LYS A 153 18.47 -19.87 -8.91
CA LYS A 153 17.87 -21.09 -9.49
C LYS A 153 16.62 -21.47 -8.69
N SER A 154 15.45 -21.07 -9.20
CA SER A 154 14.18 -21.84 -9.21
C SER A 154 12.87 -21.08 -8.95
N VAL A 155 12.83 -19.74 -8.90
CA VAL A 155 11.54 -18.98 -8.83
C VAL A 155 11.10 -18.39 -10.18
N SER A 156 11.78 -18.69 -11.29
CA SER A 156 11.46 -18.09 -12.61
C SER A 156 10.58 -18.93 -13.54
N ALA A 157 10.27 -20.20 -13.23
CA ALA A 157 9.70 -21.10 -14.24
C ALA A 157 8.17 -21.13 -14.36
N SER A 158 7.42 -20.38 -13.52
CA SER A 158 5.95 -20.34 -13.62
C SER A 158 5.38 -18.93 -13.36
N ARG A 159 5.90 -17.95 -14.10
CA ARG A 159 5.24 -16.64 -14.20
C ARG A 159 4.47 -16.63 -15.53
N SER A 160 3.14 -16.61 -15.45
CA SER A 160 2.29 -16.40 -16.63
C SER A 160 2.73 -15.12 -17.35
N TRP A 161 2.69 -15.11 -18.69
CA TRP A 161 3.16 -14.00 -19.52
C TRP A 161 2.60 -12.65 -19.04
N ILE A 162 1.31 -12.62 -18.69
CA ILE A 162 0.61 -11.43 -18.20
C ILE A 162 1.18 -10.90 -16.88
N MET A 163 1.58 -11.78 -15.97
CA MET A 163 2.18 -11.41 -14.70
C MET A 163 3.62 -10.93 -14.89
N ASN A 164 4.32 -11.47 -15.89
CA ASN A 164 5.64 -10.98 -16.26
C ASN A 164 5.55 -9.58 -16.88
N LEU A 165 4.61 -9.34 -17.77
CA LEU A 165 4.38 -8.02 -18.36
C LEU A 165 4.06 -6.97 -17.27
N TYR A 166 3.20 -7.33 -16.31
CA TYR A 166 2.82 -6.47 -15.20
C TYR A 166 4.01 -6.02 -14.33
N TYR A 167 4.90 -6.96 -13.96
CA TYR A 167 6.05 -6.64 -13.11
C TYR A 167 7.31 -6.20 -13.88
N SER A 168 7.40 -6.47 -15.18
CA SER A 168 8.58 -6.16 -15.99
C SER A 168 8.50 -4.74 -16.58
N SER A 169 7.31 -4.27 -16.93
CA SER A 169 7.13 -2.92 -17.48
C SER A 169 6.60 -1.94 -16.44
N LYS A 170 7.44 -0.96 -16.08
CA LYS A 170 7.07 0.15 -15.17
C LYS A 170 5.86 0.92 -15.67
N THR A 171 5.76 1.12 -16.98
CA THR A 171 4.64 1.82 -17.61
C THR A 171 3.33 1.05 -17.41
N VAL A 172 3.36 -0.29 -17.55
CA VAL A 172 2.17 -1.13 -17.32
C VAL A 172 1.77 -1.11 -15.85
N LEU A 173 2.74 -1.19 -14.94
CA LEU A 173 2.48 -1.08 -13.50
C LEU A 173 1.83 0.25 -13.14
N PHE A 174 2.41 1.36 -13.61
CA PHE A 174 1.88 2.71 -13.36
C PHE A 174 0.47 2.88 -13.94
N ILE A 175 0.25 2.50 -15.20
CA ILE A 175 -1.08 2.60 -15.83
C ILE A 175 -2.10 1.75 -15.07
N ALA A 176 -1.72 0.54 -14.65
CA ALA A 176 -2.62 -0.33 -13.90
C ALA A 176 -2.99 0.24 -12.53
N CYS A 177 -2.01 0.81 -11.80
CA CYS A 177 -2.27 1.50 -10.53
C CYS A 177 -3.12 2.76 -10.75
N ALA A 178 -2.78 3.60 -11.72
CA ALA A 178 -3.50 4.84 -12.02
C ALA A 178 -4.95 4.56 -12.42
N LEU A 179 -5.21 3.54 -13.25
CA LEU A 179 -6.58 3.15 -13.62
C LEU A 179 -7.34 2.50 -12.47
N ASN A 180 -6.67 1.76 -11.58
CA ASN A 180 -7.29 1.26 -10.35
C ASN A 180 -7.74 2.41 -9.43
N GLU A 181 -6.88 3.40 -9.20
CA GLU A 181 -7.24 4.59 -8.42
C GLU A 181 -8.34 5.40 -9.11
N LEU A 182 -8.27 5.55 -10.43
CA LEU A 182 -9.30 6.22 -11.23
C LEU A 182 -10.67 5.55 -11.08
N PHE A 183 -10.71 4.21 -11.00
CA PHE A 183 -11.96 3.48 -10.77
C PHE A 183 -12.60 3.88 -9.43
N PHE A 184 -11.83 3.91 -8.35
CA PHE A 184 -12.35 4.26 -7.03
C PHE A 184 -12.72 5.73 -6.92
N ILE A 185 -11.96 6.63 -7.55
CA ILE A 185 -12.30 8.05 -7.67
C ILE A 185 -13.60 8.23 -8.47
N ALA A 186 -13.76 7.52 -9.59
CA ALA A 186 -14.97 7.57 -10.40
C ALA A 186 -16.19 7.03 -9.62
N LEU A 187 -16.03 5.93 -8.89
CA LEU A 187 -17.07 5.36 -8.03
C LEU A 187 -17.44 6.33 -6.90
N TYR A 188 -16.46 7.01 -6.31
CA TYR A 188 -16.66 8.06 -5.33
C TYR A 188 -17.46 9.22 -5.92
N LEU A 189 -17.08 9.76 -7.08
CA LEU A 189 -17.82 10.83 -7.75
C LEU A 189 -19.24 10.41 -8.13
N LEU A 190 -19.44 9.15 -8.52
CA LEU A 190 -20.76 8.58 -8.80
C LEU A 190 -21.68 8.57 -7.58
N CYS A 191 -21.15 8.37 -6.36
CA CYS A 191 -21.94 8.47 -5.13
C CYS A 191 -22.51 9.88 -4.90
N PHE A 192 -21.92 10.92 -5.50
CA PHE A 192 -22.41 12.31 -5.43
C PHE A 192 -23.21 12.76 -6.65
N SER A 193 -23.10 12.07 -7.78
CA SER A 193 -23.61 12.58 -9.07
C SER A 193 -24.75 11.75 -9.66
N SER A 194 -24.86 10.46 -9.34
CA SER A 194 -25.81 9.54 -9.99
C SER A 194 -27.01 9.20 -9.10
N PRO A 195 -28.24 9.61 -9.49
CA PRO A 195 -29.47 9.22 -8.76
C PRO A 195 -29.75 7.71 -8.78
N LEU A 196 -29.19 6.97 -9.73
CA LEU A 196 -29.31 5.51 -9.80
C LEU A 196 -28.50 4.82 -8.69
N ILE A 197 -27.36 5.41 -8.32
CA ILE A 197 -26.48 4.87 -7.28
C ILE A 197 -26.91 5.37 -5.91
N THR A 198 -27.42 6.61 -5.83
CA THR A 198 -27.96 7.18 -4.60
C THR A 198 -29.41 7.60 -4.83
N PRO A 199 -30.40 6.72 -4.58
CA PRO A 199 -31.81 7.00 -4.82
C PRO A 199 -32.35 8.21 -4.03
N ALA A 200 -31.69 8.62 -2.95
CA ALA A 200 -32.01 9.80 -2.18
C ALA A 200 -31.73 11.14 -2.92
N LEU A 201 -31.01 11.10 -4.04
CA LEU A 201 -30.88 12.22 -4.98
C LEU A 201 -32.11 12.43 -5.86
N LEU A 202 -32.99 11.43 -5.96
CA LEU A 202 -34.26 11.61 -6.64
C LEU A 202 -35.09 12.56 -5.77
N PRO A 203 -35.64 13.65 -6.34
CA PRO A 203 -36.60 14.44 -5.60
C PRO A 203 -37.69 13.49 -5.12
N THR A 204 -37.86 13.38 -3.79
CA THR A 204 -39.05 12.73 -3.24
C THR A 204 -40.21 13.44 -3.88
N GLY A 205 -40.92 12.74 -4.78
CA GLY A 205 -42.00 13.30 -5.57
C GLY A 205 -43.14 13.68 -4.63
N ASN A 206 -43.02 14.82 -3.95
CA ASN A 206 -44.02 15.42 -3.09
C ASN A 206 -43.70 16.87 -2.69
N GLU A 207 -42.90 17.62 -3.47
CA GLU A 207 -42.97 19.10 -3.36
C GLU A 207 -44.34 19.66 -3.78
N LYS A 208 -45.20 18.84 -4.42
CA LYS A 208 -46.63 19.15 -4.64
C LYS A 208 -47.61 18.35 -3.77
N GLY A 209 -47.12 17.57 -2.79
CA GLY A 209 -47.97 16.66 -2.00
C GLY A 209 -47.75 16.69 -0.49
N ALA A 210 -46.91 17.59 0.03
CA ALA A 210 -46.77 17.83 1.48
C ALA A 210 -47.91 18.66 2.10
N SER A 211 -49.11 18.63 1.49
CA SER A 211 -50.35 19.14 2.08
C SER A 211 -51.58 18.71 1.28
N SER A 212 -51.81 17.40 1.05
CA SER A 212 -53.20 16.95 0.93
C SER A 212 -53.69 16.62 2.33
N LEU A 213 -54.47 17.55 2.90
CA LEU A 213 -55.25 17.35 4.12
C LEU A 213 -56.37 16.34 3.85
N GLN A 214 -56.04 15.09 3.50
CA GLN A 214 -57.01 14.02 3.38
C GLN A 214 -57.12 13.32 4.75
N PRO A 215 -58.28 13.38 5.43
CA PRO A 215 -58.47 12.68 6.69
C PRO A 215 -58.34 11.18 6.48
N GLY A 216 -57.43 10.52 7.19
CA GLY A 216 -57.33 9.04 7.22
C GLY A 216 -56.09 8.42 6.57
N SER A 217 -55.22 9.20 5.91
CA SER A 217 -53.89 8.69 5.52
C SER A 217 -52.89 8.90 6.65
N PRO A 218 -52.21 7.85 7.16
CA PRO A 218 -51.12 8.07 8.11
C PRO A 218 -50.06 8.93 7.41
N ALA A 219 -49.71 10.06 8.04
CA ALA A 219 -48.59 10.87 7.59
C ALA A 219 -47.37 9.94 7.48
N GLN A 220 -46.90 9.72 6.25
CA GLN A 220 -45.61 9.06 6.04
C GLN A 220 -44.60 9.90 6.82
N PRO A 221 -43.93 9.36 7.84
CA PRO A 221 -42.96 10.15 8.58
C PRO A 221 -41.93 10.64 7.58
N ALA A 222 -41.70 11.95 7.55
CA ALA A 222 -40.59 12.50 6.80
C ALA A 222 -39.35 11.68 7.18
N PRO A 223 -38.58 11.15 6.21
CA PRO A 223 -37.43 10.30 6.51
C PRO A 223 -36.59 11.02 7.55
N SER A 224 -36.49 10.41 8.73
CA SER A 224 -36.02 11.06 9.92
C SER A 224 -34.56 11.50 9.72
N LEU A 225 -34.38 12.81 9.54
CA LEU A 225 -33.09 13.52 9.54
C LEU A 225 -32.48 13.57 10.95
N ILE A 226 -32.52 12.46 11.68
CA ILE A 226 -31.85 12.35 12.97
C ILE A 226 -30.38 12.13 12.63
N TYR A 227 -29.63 13.24 12.52
CA TYR A 227 -28.19 13.44 12.70
C TYR A 227 -27.76 14.62 11.80
N THR A 228 -27.84 15.82 12.36
CA THR A 228 -27.42 17.11 11.78
C THR A 228 -25.92 17.36 11.94
N SER A 229 -25.08 16.33 11.80
CA SER A 229 -23.63 16.49 11.68
C SER A 229 -23.24 16.52 10.20
N PRO A 230 -22.33 17.40 9.75
CA PRO A 230 -21.83 17.43 8.37
C PRO A 230 -21.23 16.09 7.91
N PHE A 231 -20.93 15.19 8.85
CA PHE A 231 -20.38 13.85 8.60
C PHE A 231 -21.41 12.73 8.61
N THR A 232 -22.71 13.02 8.73
CA THR A 232 -23.75 11.97 8.76
C THR A 232 -24.45 11.80 7.41
N ALA A 233 -25.01 10.61 7.18
CA ALA A 233 -25.70 10.20 5.95
C ALA A 233 -26.62 11.28 5.36
N GLY A 234 -27.40 11.98 6.19
CA GLY A 234 -28.31 13.05 5.77
C GLY A 234 -27.64 14.38 5.39
N ALA A 235 -26.53 14.77 6.01
CA ALA A 235 -25.77 15.96 5.60
C ALA A 235 -24.97 15.71 4.32
N MET A 236 -24.49 14.47 4.13
CA MET A 236 -24.01 14.03 2.83
C MET A 236 -25.13 14.14 1.77
N GLU A 237 -26.40 13.82 2.08
CA GLU A 237 -27.51 13.94 1.10
C GLU A 237 -27.71 15.39 0.64
N MET A 238 -27.63 16.34 1.56
CA MET A 238 -27.73 17.77 1.23
C MET A 238 -26.54 18.29 0.42
N ALA A 239 -25.32 17.77 0.65
CA ALA A 239 -24.14 18.08 -0.17
C ALA A 239 -24.19 17.43 -1.58
N ARG A 240 -24.99 16.36 -1.76
CA ARG A 240 -25.18 15.65 -3.04
C ARG A 240 -26.06 16.41 -4.04
N ALA A 241 -26.85 17.41 -3.63
CA ALA A 241 -27.72 18.20 -4.52
C ALA A 241 -26.96 19.08 -5.54
N ASN A 242 -25.62 19.05 -5.54
CA ASN A 242 -24.81 19.80 -6.49
C ASN A 242 -24.81 19.10 -7.86
N LYS A 243 -25.34 19.78 -8.89
CA LYS A 243 -25.47 19.29 -10.28
C LYS A 243 -24.10 18.94 -10.89
N MET A 244 -23.59 17.75 -10.60
CA MET A 244 -22.48 17.12 -11.33
C MET A 244 -23.07 16.22 -12.41
N ASP A 245 -22.60 16.38 -13.64
CA ASP A 245 -22.95 15.47 -14.73
C ASP A 245 -22.41 14.07 -14.44
N SER A 246 -23.32 13.10 -14.39
CA SER A 246 -23.01 11.70 -14.05
C SER A 246 -22.40 10.92 -15.21
N ALA A 247 -22.46 11.46 -16.44
CA ALA A 247 -21.93 10.78 -17.62
C ALA A 247 -20.42 10.54 -17.49
N ILE A 248 -19.65 11.55 -17.09
CA ILE A 248 -18.19 11.46 -16.99
C ILE A 248 -17.77 10.39 -15.96
N PRO A 249 -18.25 10.42 -14.70
CA PRO A 249 -17.91 9.37 -13.73
C PRO A 249 -18.32 7.97 -14.18
N TRP A 250 -19.46 7.80 -14.86
CA TRP A 250 -19.87 6.50 -15.40
C TRP A 250 -18.92 5.99 -16.48
N THR A 251 -18.51 6.86 -17.41
CA THR A 251 -17.55 6.50 -18.46
C THR A 251 -16.19 6.12 -17.87
N LEU A 252 -15.69 6.90 -16.91
CA LEU A 252 -14.42 6.61 -16.23
C LEU A 252 -14.47 5.28 -15.49
N CYS A 253 -15.56 5.00 -14.78
CA CYS A 253 -15.80 3.74 -14.09
C CYS A 253 -15.81 2.55 -15.08
N ALA A 254 -16.53 2.68 -16.21
CA ALA A 254 -16.61 1.62 -17.21
C ALA A 254 -15.25 1.31 -17.87
N ILE A 255 -14.47 2.33 -18.20
CA ILE A 255 -13.14 2.16 -18.83
C ILE A 255 -12.14 1.53 -17.86
N SER A 256 -12.19 1.92 -16.58
CA SER A 256 -11.23 1.47 -15.57
C SER A 256 -11.59 0.13 -14.92
N LEU A 257 -12.85 -0.29 -14.99
CA LEU A 257 -13.35 -1.54 -14.38
C LEU A 257 -12.53 -2.79 -14.76
N PRO A 258 -12.20 -3.06 -16.04
CA PRO A 258 -11.42 -4.24 -16.40
C PRO A 258 -10.03 -4.25 -15.75
N VAL A 259 -9.42 -3.08 -15.61
CA VAL A 259 -8.08 -2.92 -15.03
C VAL A 259 -8.13 -3.07 -13.51
N MET A 260 -9.16 -2.52 -12.86
CA MET A 260 -9.40 -2.76 -11.43
C MET A 260 -9.56 -4.26 -11.15
N LEU A 261 -10.40 -4.97 -11.91
CA LEU A 261 -10.59 -6.42 -11.74
C LEU A 261 -9.29 -7.19 -11.95
N PHE A 262 -8.52 -6.83 -12.99
CA PHE A 262 -7.20 -7.40 -13.22
C PHE A 262 -6.24 -7.14 -12.04
N LYS A 263 -6.25 -5.93 -11.47
CA LYS A 263 -5.42 -5.58 -10.30
C LYS A 263 -5.79 -6.42 -9.08
N GLN A 264 -7.07 -6.65 -8.83
CA GLN A 264 -7.52 -7.52 -7.74
C GLN A 264 -7.10 -8.98 -7.95
N TYR A 265 -7.18 -9.48 -9.19
CA TYR A 265 -6.62 -10.79 -9.55
C TYR A 265 -5.11 -10.86 -9.28
N VAL A 266 -4.36 -9.82 -9.64
CA VAL A 266 -2.91 -9.75 -9.37
C VAL A 266 -2.64 -9.79 -7.86
N ASN A 267 -3.41 -9.05 -7.05
CA ASN A 267 -3.26 -9.07 -5.59
C ASN A 267 -3.48 -10.48 -5.01
N ILE A 268 -4.46 -11.24 -5.51
CA ILE A 268 -4.67 -12.65 -5.12
C ILE A 268 -3.47 -13.51 -5.49
N VAL A 269 -2.97 -13.40 -6.73
CA VAL A 269 -1.82 -14.20 -7.16
C VAL A 269 -0.55 -13.82 -6.39
N GLN A 270 -0.35 -12.54 -6.10
CA GLN A 270 0.76 -12.05 -5.29
C GLN A 270 0.71 -12.63 -3.88
N LEU A 271 -0.46 -12.63 -3.25
CA LEU A 271 -0.68 -13.24 -1.94
C LEU A 271 -0.30 -14.73 -1.94
N VAL A 272 -0.86 -15.52 -2.87
CA VAL A 272 -0.60 -16.97 -2.94
C VAL A 272 0.89 -17.26 -3.18
N LYS A 273 1.52 -16.55 -4.13
CA LYS A 273 2.93 -16.77 -4.45
C LYS A 273 3.87 -16.35 -3.34
N ALA A 274 3.60 -15.24 -2.66
CA ALA A 274 4.40 -14.79 -1.53
C ALA A 274 4.29 -15.77 -0.34
N SER A 275 3.09 -16.26 -0.04
CA SER A 275 2.88 -17.28 1.00
C SER A 275 3.61 -18.59 0.69
N GLN A 276 3.56 -19.06 -0.57
CA GLN A 276 4.31 -20.24 -1.00
C GLN A 276 5.82 -20.05 -0.88
N TRP A 277 6.32 -18.86 -1.23
CA TRP A 277 7.73 -18.55 -1.13
C TRP A 277 8.22 -18.55 0.32
N LEU A 278 7.42 -17.98 1.23
CA LEU A 278 7.74 -17.98 2.67
C LEU A 278 7.72 -19.41 3.25
N ALA A 279 6.70 -20.21 2.92
CA ALA A 279 6.62 -21.60 3.37
C ALA A 279 7.80 -22.45 2.88
N GLU A 280 8.29 -22.20 1.66
CA GLU A 280 9.49 -22.86 1.15
C GLU A 280 10.77 -22.42 1.89
N GLY A 281 10.84 -21.15 2.32
CA GLY A 281 11.88 -20.67 3.23
C GLY A 281 11.88 -21.42 4.56
N ASP A 282 10.73 -21.52 5.20
CA ASP A 282 10.56 -22.24 6.47
C ASP A 282 10.98 -23.71 6.35
N ARG A 283 10.64 -24.37 5.23
CA ARG A 283 11.05 -25.75 4.96
C ARG A 283 12.58 -25.90 4.88
N ARG A 284 13.27 -24.93 4.26
CA ARG A 284 14.74 -24.92 4.13
C ARG A 284 15.42 -24.68 5.47
N ASP A 285 14.91 -23.73 6.24
CA ASP A 285 15.45 -23.43 7.57
C ASP A 285 15.25 -24.60 8.53
N ARG A 286 14.09 -25.26 8.47
CA ARG A 286 13.83 -26.49 9.23
C ARG A 286 14.76 -27.64 8.80
N ALA A 287 14.96 -27.83 7.50
CA ALA A 287 15.88 -28.85 7.00
C ALA A 287 17.33 -28.61 7.44
N LYS A 288 17.77 -27.34 7.46
CA LYS A 288 19.08 -26.94 7.98
C LYS A 288 19.21 -27.20 9.47
N ALA A 289 18.20 -26.83 10.27
CA ALA A 289 18.18 -27.07 11.70
C ALA A 289 18.25 -28.56 12.06
N ILE A 290 17.53 -29.42 11.33
CA ILE A 290 17.61 -30.89 11.48
C ILE A 290 19.03 -31.39 11.14
N ARG A 291 19.63 -30.91 10.04
CA ARG A 291 21.00 -31.29 9.66
C ARG A 291 22.03 -30.87 10.70
N GLU A 292 21.81 -29.75 11.37
CA GLU A 292 22.66 -29.22 12.44
C GLU A 292 22.37 -29.85 13.82
N LYS A 293 21.44 -30.82 13.91
CA LYS A 293 20.95 -31.43 15.17
C LYS A 293 20.47 -30.39 16.21
N ARG A 294 19.96 -29.26 15.74
CA ARG A 294 19.37 -28.20 16.58
C ARG A 294 17.88 -28.42 16.84
N LEU A 295 17.29 -29.41 16.18
CA LEU A 295 15.94 -29.98 16.32
C LEU A 295 16.07 -31.49 16.17
#